data_AF-A0A6C0HEA1-F1
#
_entry.id   AF-A0A6C0HEA1-F1
#
_cell.length_a   1.000
_cell.length_b   1.000
_cell.length_c   1.000
_cell.angle_alpha   90.00
_cell.angle_beta   90.00
_cell.angle_gamma   90.00
#
_symmetry.space_group_name_H-M   'P 1'
#
loop_
_entity.id
_entity.type
_entity.pdbx_description
1 polymer ?
#
loop_
_entity_poly.entity_id
_entity_poly.type
_entity_poly.pdbx_seq_one_letter_code
_entity_poly.pdbx_strand_id
1 'polypeptide(L)'
;MKDEIYMYSNPAQAQRMAYKYLGKKNGKIFRSTRKEKKYMIIDPKTRKWVHFGQMNYEDYTKHKDKTRRRDYLTRSSGMRGNWKKNKFSANNLAMHVLW
;
A
#
# COMPACT_ATOMS: atom_id res chain seq x y z
N MET A 1 23.40 2.92 -4.56
CA MET A 1 22.77 1.61 -4.28
C MET A 1 21.26 1.76 -4.44
N LYS A 2 20.56 0.86 -5.14
CA LYS A 2 19.08 0.95 -5.24
C LYS A 2 18.47 0.65 -3.87
N ASP A 3 17.42 1.38 -3.50
CA ASP A 3 16.67 1.16 -2.25
C ASP A 3 16.20 -0.32 -2.16
N GLU A 4 16.30 -0.92 -0.98
CA GLU A 4 15.87 -2.29 -0.69
C GLU A 4 14.40 -2.55 -1.08
N ILE A 5 13.56 -1.52 -1.13
CA ILE A 5 12.15 -1.64 -1.51
C ILE A 5 11.96 -2.29 -2.90
N TYR A 6 12.93 -2.14 -3.81
CA TYR A 6 12.87 -2.73 -5.16
C TYR A 6 12.99 -4.27 -5.16
N MET A 7 13.46 -4.86 -4.05
CA MET A 7 13.42 -6.31 -3.84
C MET A 7 11.99 -6.79 -3.54
N TYR A 8 11.15 -5.95 -2.91
CA TYR A 8 9.85 -6.35 -2.38
C TYR A 8 8.64 -5.70 -3.06
N SER A 9 8.85 -4.69 -3.90
CA SER A 9 7.77 -3.91 -4.51
C SER A 9 8.24 -3.30 -5.83
N ASN A 10 7.30 -2.83 -6.64
CA ASN A 10 7.57 -1.99 -7.80
C ASN A 10 7.00 -0.57 -7.51
N PRO A 11 7.85 0.39 -7.07
CA PRO A 11 7.38 1.72 -6.67
C PRO A 11 6.63 2.49 -7.76
N ALA A 12 7.03 2.35 -9.03
CA ALA A 12 6.34 3.01 -10.14
C ALA A 12 4.92 2.46 -10.32
N GLN A 13 4.76 1.14 -10.24
CA GLN A 13 3.44 0.52 -10.29
C GLN A 13 2.61 0.87 -9.05
N ALA A 14 3.18 0.83 -7.85
CA ALA A 14 2.50 1.21 -6.61
C ALA A 14 1.98 2.64 -6.70
N GLN A 15 2.81 3.59 -7.15
CA GLN A 15 2.41 4.99 -7.34
C GLN A 15 1.28 5.13 -8.37
N ARG A 16 1.33 4.39 -9.49
CA ARG A 16 0.25 4.36 -10.48
C ARG A 16 -1.06 3.83 -9.90
N MET A 17 -1.01 2.78 -9.07
CA MET A 17 -2.19 2.22 -8.41
C MET A 17 -2.77 3.19 -7.37
N ALA A 18 -1.92 3.89 -6.61
CA ALA A 18 -2.36 4.92 -5.68
C ALA A 18 -3.08 6.07 -6.39
N TYR A 19 -2.56 6.53 -7.54
CA TYR A 19 -3.26 7.51 -8.36
C TYR A 19 -4.57 6.99 -8.95
N LYS A 20 -4.62 5.73 -9.39
CA LYS A 20 -5.85 5.10 -9.86
C LYS A 20 -6.93 5.06 -8.77
N TYR A 21 -6.55 4.81 -7.52
CA TYR A 21 -7.49 4.62 -6.42
C TYR A 21 -7.91 5.92 -5.71
N LEU A 22 -6.97 6.83 -5.49
CA LEU A 22 -7.17 8.07 -4.69
C LEU A 22 -7.17 9.35 -5.54
N GLY A 23 -6.86 9.26 -6.84
CA GLY A 23 -6.66 10.39 -7.74
C GLY A 23 -5.28 11.03 -7.59
N LYS A 24 -4.84 11.78 -8.61
CA LYS A 24 -3.51 12.43 -8.61
C LYS A 24 -3.31 13.42 -7.47
N LYS A 25 -4.37 14.14 -7.06
CA LYS A 25 -4.33 15.14 -5.98
C LYS A 25 -3.96 14.53 -4.62
N ASN A 26 -4.47 13.34 -4.31
CA ASN A 26 -4.31 12.74 -2.99
C ASN A 26 -3.47 11.45 -2.98
N GLY A 27 -3.19 10.86 -4.14
CA GLY A 27 -2.57 9.54 -4.25
C GLY A 27 -1.05 9.52 -4.31
N LYS A 28 -0.36 10.63 -4.04
CA LYS A 28 1.12 10.65 -4.02
C LYS A 28 1.62 9.88 -2.81
N ILE A 29 2.41 8.83 -3.05
CA ILE A 29 3.01 7.99 -2.01
C ILE A 29 4.52 8.25 -1.96
N PHE A 30 5.10 8.06 -0.79
CA PHE A 30 6.51 8.27 -0.52
C PHE A 30 7.14 7.01 0.10
N ARG A 31 8.46 6.88 0.03
CA ARG A 31 9.17 5.88 0.84
C ARG A 31 8.88 6.16 2.31
N SER A 32 8.42 5.14 3.02
CA SER A 32 8.14 5.27 4.46
C SER A 32 9.43 5.56 5.25
N THR A 33 9.34 6.44 6.25
CA THR A 33 10.42 6.65 7.24
C THR A 33 10.54 5.52 8.26
N ARG A 34 9.51 4.67 8.37
CA ARG A 34 9.54 3.45 9.20
C ARG A 34 10.19 2.30 8.43
N LYS A 35 11.24 1.70 9.01
CA LYS A 35 12.05 0.65 8.38
C LYS A 35 11.24 -0.58 8.02
N GLU A 36 10.23 -0.93 8.81
CA GLU A 36 9.38 -2.09 8.60
C GLU A 36 8.26 -1.86 7.57
N LYS A 37 8.05 -0.61 7.12
CA LYS A 37 7.00 -0.25 6.17
C LYS A 37 7.55 0.15 4.81
N LYS A 38 6.80 -0.14 3.75
CA LYS A 38 7.19 0.21 2.38
C LYS A 38 6.95 1.69 2.09
N TYR A 39 5.69 2.11 2.20
CA TYR A 39 5.23 3.40 1.74
C TYR A 39 4.53 4.20 2.84
N MET A 40 4.47 5.50 2.64
CA MET A 40 3.64 6.40 3.46
C MET A 40 2.90 7.41 2.59
N ILE A 41 1.78 7.89 3.11
CA ILE A 41 0.90 8.89 2.48
C ILE A 41 0.29 9.79 3.55
N ILE A 42 0.05 11.06 3.23
CA ILE A 42 -0.67 11.98 4.12
C ILE A 42 -2.16 11.78 3.90
N ASP A 43 -2.90 11.50 4.98
CA ASP A 43 -4.35 11.57 4.96
C ASP A 43 -4.78 13.05 4.88
N PRO A 44 -5.48 13.50 3.82
CA PRO A 44 -5.85 14.90 3.65
C PRO A 44 -6.84 15.38 4.71
N LYS A 45 -7.60 14.49 5.35
CA LYS A 45 -8.58 14.83 6.39
C LYS A 45 -7.91 15.07 7.74
N THR A 46 -7.04 14.15 8.14
CA THR A 46 -6.40 14.18 9.47
C THR A 46 -5.04 14.85 9.47
N ARG A 47 -4.46 15.09 8.29
CA ARG A 47 -3.09 15.61 8.08
C ARG A 47 -1.99 14.73 8.70
N LYS A 48 -2.30 13.47 9.02
CA LYS A 48 -1.37 12.51 9.60
C LYS A 48 -0.76 11.62 8.51
N TRP A 49 0.49 11.22 8.72
CA TRP A 49 1.15 10.21 7.90
C TRP A 49 0.60 8.82 8.24
N VAL A 50 0.20 8.09 7.19
CA VAL A 50 -0.17 6.68 7.29
C VAL A 50 0.88 5.86 6.57
N HIS A 51 1.47 4.91 7.29
CA HIS A 51 2.48 3.99 6.79
C HIS A 51 1.85 2.64 6.46
N PHE A 52 2.17 2.07 5.29
CA PHE A 52 1.53 0.85 4.80
C PHE A 52 2.48 0.00 3.93
N GLY A 53 2.11 -1.28 3.77
CA GLY A 53 2.95 -2.32 3.16
C GLY A 53 4.08 -2.74 4.10
N GLN A 54 4.39 -4.03 4.16
CA GLN A 54 5.42 -4.59 5.04
C GLN A 54 6.71 -4.85 4.27
N MET A 55 7.86 -4.38 4.77
CA MET A 55 9.16 -4.74 4.20
C MET A 55 9.46 -6.24 4.36
N ASN A 56 10.40 -6.76 3.58
CA ASN A 56 10.79 -8.18 3.54
C ASN A 56 9.74 -9.15 3.00
N TYR A 57 8.59 -8.66 2.52
CA TYR A 57 7.58 -9.45 1.82
C TYR A 57 7.23 -8.83 0.48
N GLU A 58 7.32 -9.62 -0.59
CA GLU A 58 6.87 -9.17 -1.91
C GLU A 58 5.36 -8.91 -1.93
N ASP A 59 4.95 -7.83 -2.60
CA ASP A 59 3.55 -7.56 -2.94
C ASP A 59 3.27 -7.84 -4.42
N TYR A 60 2.00 -7.76 -4.84
CA TYR A 60 1.59 -8.09 -6.20
C TYR A 60 2.21 -7.16 -7.25
N THR A 61 2.63 -5.96 -6.87
CA THR A 61 3.37 -5.07 -7.78
C THR A 61 4.75 -5.65 -8.14
N LYS A 62 5.30 -6.56 -7.32
CA LYS A 62 6.54 -7.30 -7.55
C LYS A 62 6.30 -8.72 -8.10
N HIS A 63 5.64 -9.59 -7.33
CA HIS A 63 5.64 -11.04 -7.59
C HIS A 63 4.63 -11.53 -8.64
N LYS A 64 3.59 -10.74 -8.95
CA LYS A 64 2.52 -11.06 -9.95
C LYS A 64 1.70 -12.35 -9.76
N ASP A 65 1.97 -13.13 -8.72
CA ASP A 65 1.12 -14.25 -8.29
C ASP A 65 -0.33 -13.82 -7.93
N LYS A 66 -1.29 -14.33 -8.71
CA LYS A 66 -2.73 -14.05 -8.56
C LYS A 66 -3.35 -14.79 -7.37
N THR A 67 -2.85 -15.97 -7.02
CA THR A 67 -3.33 -16.76 -5.88
C THR A 67 -2.96 -16.06 -4.58
N ARG A 68 -1.68 -15.69 -4.41
CA ARG A 68 -1.21 -14.90 -3.25
C ARG A 68 -2.01 -13.61 -3.08
N ARG A 69 -2.31 -12.93 -4.18
CA ARG A 69 -3.13 -11.72 -4.20
C ARG A 69 -4.56 -11.99 -3.71
N ARG A 70 -5.24 -12.97 -4.30
CA ARG A 70 -6.60 -13.36 -3.89
C ARG A 70 -6.64 -13.69 -2.41
N ASP A 71 -5.72 -14.51 -1.93
CA ASP A 71 -5.71 -14.99 -0.55
C ASP A 71 -5.43 -13.83 0.44
N TYR A 72 -4.55 -12.89 0.07
CA TYR A 72 -4.35 -11.66 0.84
C TYR A 72 -5.63 -10.82 0.92
N LEU A 73 -6.31 -10.61 -0.21
CA LEU A 73 -7.53 -9.80 -0.27
C LEU A 73 -8.67 -10.45 0.53
N THR A 74 -8.85 -11.77 0.42
CA THR A 74 -9.84 -12.53 1.20
C THR A 74 -9.62 -12.33 2.69
N ARG A 75 -8.40 -12.60 3.19
CA ARG A 75 -8.05 -12.39 4.61
C ARG A 75 -8.26 -10.94 5.05
N SER A 76 -7.76 -9.98 4.28
CA SER A 76 -7.79 -8.56 4.63
C SER A 76 -9.21 -7.99 4.63
N SER A 77 -10.09 -8.51 3.77
CA SER A 77 -11.50 -8.11 3.69
C SER A 77 -12.35 -8.55 4.89
N GLY A 78 -11.93 -9.60 5.60
CA GLY A 78 -12.56 -10.10 6.81
C GLY A 78 -12.13 -9.39 8.10
N MET A 79 -11.12 -8.51 8.05
CA MET A 79 -10.66 -7.79 9.24
C MET A 79 -11.75 -6.86 9.79
N ARG A 80 -11.93 -6.86 11.12
CA ARG A 80 -12.85 -5.95 11.82
C ARG A 80 -12.29 -4.52 11.84
N GLY A 81 -13.17 -3.52 11.89
CA GLY A 81 -12.82 -2.09 12.02
C GLY A 81 -13.26 -1.19 10.87
N ASN A 82 -12.99 0.11 10.98
CA ASN A 82 -13.48 1.14 10.06
C ASN A 82 -12.63 1.32 8.78
N TRP A 83 -11.81 0.34 8.41
CA TRP A 83 -10.92 0.43 7.25
C TRP A 83 -11.69 0.50 5.92
N LYS A 84 -12.89 -0.10 5.84
CA LYS A 84 -13.73 -0.07 4.64
C LYS A 84 -14.15 1.35 4.26
N LYS A 85 -14.48 2.19 5.25
CA LYS A 85 -14.88 3.59 5.03
C LYS A 85 -13.67 4.53 4.99
N ASN A 86 -12.57 4.17 5.66
CA ASN A 86 -11.34 4.95 5.64
C ASN A 86 -10.37 4.50 4.53
N LYS A 87 -10.44 5.15 3.37
CA LYS A 87 -9.54 4.94 2.22
C LYS A 87 -8.05 5.15 2.53
N PHE A 88 -7.73 5.93 3.57
CA PHE A 88 -6.35 6.20 3.99
C PHE A 88 -5.90 5.27 5.12
N SER A 89 -6.71 4.31 5.57
CA SER A 89 -6.26 3.31 6.53
C SER A 89 -5.21 2.38 5.90
N ALA A 90 -4.24 1.92 6.69
CA ALA A 90 -3.13 1.11 6.20
C ALA A 90 -3.58 -0.18 5.49
N ASN A 91 -4.64 -0.83 5.98
CA ASN A 91 -5.20 -2.03 5.35
C ASN A 91 -5.84 -1.72 3.99
N ASN A 92 -6.66 -0.67 3.92
CA ASN A 92 -7.32 -0.23 2.69
C ASN A 92 -6.29 0.14 1.61
N LEU A 93 -5.28 0.93 1.98
CA LEU A 93 -4.16 1.28 1.10
C LEU A 93 -3.41 0.04 0.62
N ALA A 94 -3.06 -0.89 1.50
CA ALA A 94 -2.38 -2.11 1.10
C ALA A 94 -3.22 -2.92 0.08
N MET A 95 -4.51 -3.14 0.36
CA MET A 95 -5.41 -3.89 -0.52
C MET A 95 -5.57 -3.26 -1.91
N HIS A 96 -5.69 -1.94 -2.01
CA HIS A 96 -5.98 -1.28 -3.29
C HIS A 96 -4.74 -0.81 -4.05
N VAL A 97 -3.61 -0.59 -3.36
CA VAL A 97 -2.38 -0.07 -3.95
C VAL A 97 -1.35 -1.17 -4.22
N LEU A 98 -1.24 -2.15 -3.31
CA LEU A 98 -0.16 -3.15 -3.34
C LEU A 98 -0.63 -4.54 -3.77
N TRP A 99 -1.90 -4.88 -3.53
CA TRP A 99 -2.47 -6.19 -3.80
C TRP A 99 -3.42 -6.18 -4.99
#